data_AF-A0A932SSG6-F1
#
_entry.id   AF-A0A932SSG6-F1
#
_cell.length_a   1.000
_cell.length_b   1.000
_cell.length_c   1.000
_cell.angle_alpha   90.00
_cell.angle_beta   90.00
_cell.angle_gamma   90.00
#
_symmetry.space_group_name_H-M   'P 1'
#
loop_
_entity.id
_entity.type
_entity.pdbx_description
1 polymer ?
#
loop_
_entity_poly.entity_id
_entity_poly.type
_entity_poly.pdbx_seq_one_letter_code
_entity_poly.pdbx_strand_id
1 'polypeptide(L)'
;MHRISSAARCCVLLILAVACCCPSRGSFAQNRGRQNKRPRDVATFRKKYAELRDKYAASLIELARTCEDDKGLPEAAALIRALAEPIDTTELRLAPLPRHVVAPLPADVSADERFWRSQLKVRQQDHAKELYALSRQALFDDHVSFSLDLVREILLHDSDNVAARRILGFVRSGDEWVSAFEARMRKEKKVWTDNFAWLPEDQVERYQQGKRYTNRRWISAEKDADLHRDFANAWEIKTEHYRVRTNHSLEKGADLARKLEDFHELFFQMMGGFFNNSSEVQALFAGNAAKPGTRQPKQHVVHFYRTRDEYIATLKQLTKQPIEITKGIYFPDSGIAHFFFDPESDDDSTLYHEATHQLLSGSRPMTGEIGMKSDFWIIEGIACYMESFKRDGERFTVGDPQHGRLQAARMHFLNEGYYVPLREFTRMGMVAFQSIKKPEIAMNYSQGAALAHFFMHYDDGRYREALIEHLSQMYSPNKATRENPDSLEDLTGVAAEELDRQYADYIRRLGPPTQRTRAPVGANAGP
;
A
#
# COMPACT_ATOMS: atom_id res chain seq x y z
N MET A 1 73.32 -30.83 40.22
CA MET A 1 73.46 -29.78 39.17
C MET A 1 72.27 -29.89 38.24
N HIS A 2 71.32 -28.98 38.39
CA HIS A 2 69.92 -29.13 38.00
C HIS A 2 69.41 -27.86 37.30
N ARG A 3 68.58 -28.10 36.28
CA ARG A 3 67.33 -27.41 35.92
C ARG A 3 67.30 -25.93 35.45
N ILE A 4 66.62 -25.78 34.31
CA ILE A 4 65.48 -24.88 34.00
C ILE A 4 65.72 -23.47 33.39
N SER A 5 65.16 -23.35 32.16
CA SER A 5 64.34 -22.33 31.46
C SER A 5 64.66 -20.82 31.30
N SER A 6 64.15 -20.36 30.14
CA SER A 6 63.45 -19.09 29.79
C SER A 6 64.25 -17.81 29.53
N ALA A 7 64.14 -17.24 28.32
CA ALA A 7 63.28 -16.08 28.02
C ALA A 7 63.39 -15.57 26.54
N ALA A 8 62.25 -15.15 25.98
CA ALA A 8 61.95 -14.18 24.89
C ALA A 8 62.86 -14.12 23.63
N ARG A 9 62.50 -14.55 22.40
CA ARG A 9 61.30 -14.42 21.52
C ARG A 9 60.95 -12.99 21.04
N CYS A 10 61.58 -12.59 19.93
CA CYS A 10 60.97 -11.78 18.86
C CYS A 10 60.99 -12.64 17.59
N CYS A 11 59.82 -13.06 17.09
CA CYS A 11 59.71 -13.87 15.88
C CYS A 11 58.72 -13.24 14.90
N VAL A 12 59.26 -13.01 13.71
CA VAL A 12 58.58 -12.91 12.41
C VAL A 12 57.47 -13.96 12.32
N LEU A 13 56.27 -13.55 11.92
CA LEU A 13 55.20 -14.47 11.53
C LEU A 13 54.59 -14.04 10.19
N LEU A 14 54.82 -14.91 9.21
CA LEU A 14 53.99 -15.08 8.03
C LEU A 14 52.52 -15.24 8.45
N ILE A 15 51.61 -14.54 7.77
CA ILE A 15 50.20 -14.93 7.69
C ILE A 15 49.82 -15.08 6.22
N LEU A 16 49.53 -16.33 5.85
CA LEU A 16 48.82 -16.73 4.65
C LEU A 16 47.44 -16.05 4.61
N ALA A 17 47.23 -15.14 3.67
CA ALA A 17 45.90 -14.67 3.30
C ALA A 17 45.37 -15.54 2.16
N VAL A 18 44.50 -16.50 2.51
CA VAL A 18 43.63 -17.16 1.54
C VAL A 18 42.67 -16.11 0.99
N ALA A 19 42.79 -15.80 -0.30
CA ALA A 19 41.87 -14.97 -1.04
C ALA A 19 40.52 -15.71 -1.20
N CYS A 20 39.65 -15.60 -0.20
CA CYS A 20 38.23 -15.82 -0.41
C CYS A 20 37.67 -14.64 -1.20
N CYS A 21 37.42 -14.88 -2.49
CA CYS A 21 36.63 -14.01 -3.35
C CYS A 21 35.21 -13.90 -2.79
N CYS A 22 34.98 -12.95 -1.89
CA CYS A 22 33.64 -12.43 -1.62
C CYS A 22 33.33 -11.39 -2.71
N PRO A 23 32.34 -11.59 -3.59
CA PRO A 23 31.89 -10.50 -4.44
C PRO A 23 31.28 -9.45 -3.51
N SER A 24 31.95 -8.30 -3.41
CA SER A 24 31.35 -7.06 -2.94
C SER A 24 30.05 -6.87 -3.72
N ARG A 25 28.90 -6.85 -3.02
CA ARG A 25 27.62 -6.42 -3.59
C ARG A 25 27.74 -4.94 -3.93
N GLY A 26 28.31 -4.68 -5.10
CA GLY A 26 28.34 -3.36 -5.71
C GLY A 26 26.91 -2.91 -5.97
N SER A 27 26.69 -1.61 -5.73
CA SER A 27 25.62 -0.82 -6.30
C SER A 27 25.28 -1.33 -7.71
N PHE A 28 24.09 -1.91 -7.89
CA PHE A 28 23.61 -2.31 -9.20
C PHE A 28 23.25 -1.05 -9.98
N ALA A 29 24.27 -0.48 -10.62
CA ALA A 29 24.12 0.54 -11.62
C ALA A 29 23.24 0.00 -12.75
N GLN A 30 22.01 0.52 -12.85
CA GLN A 30 21.15 0.29 -14.00
C GLN A 30 21.81 0.89 -15.24
N ASN A 31 22.39 0.03 -16.06
CA ASN A 31 22.67 0.35 -17.45
C ASN A 31 21.39 0.05 -18.26
N ARG A 32 20.32 0.83 -18.03
CA ARG A 32 19.16 0.87 -18.94
C ARG A 32 19.60 1.68 -20.16
N GLY A 33 20.38 1.05 -21.04
CA GLY A 33 20.59 1.58 -22.38
C GLY A 33 19.24 1.83 -23.06
N ARG A 34 19.18 2.83 -23.95
CA ARG A 34 18.03 3.19 -24.79
C ARG A 34 17.57 2.01 -25.68
N GLN A 35 17.06 0.94 -25.09
CA GLN A 35 16.27 -0.06 -25.80
C GLN A 35 14.85 0.51 -25.94
N ASN A 36 14.29 0.40 -27.15
CA ASN A 36 12.95 0.85 -27.53
C ASN A 36 11.96 0.84 -26.36
N LYS A 37 11.75 2.00 -25.74
CA LYS A 37 10.88 2.14 -24.57
C LYS A 37 9.45 1.92 -25.06
N ARG A 38 8.89 0.77 -24.70
CA ARG A 38 7.49 0.44 -25.02
C ARG A 38 6.59 1.23 -24.08
N PRO A 39 5.46 1.78 -24.56
CA PRO A 39 4.43 2.34 -23.69
C PRO A 39 4.02 1.33 -22.62
N ARG A 40 3.64 1.83 -21.44
CA ARG A 40 3.10 1.06 -20.32
C ARG A 40 1.60 0.75 -20.52
N ASP A 41 1.22 0.41 -21.75
CA ASP A 41 -0.18 0.12 -22.09
C ASP A 41 -0.56 -1.31 -21.71
N VAL A 42 -1.46 -1.44 -20.73
CA VAL A 42 -1.96 -2.74 -20.23
C VAL A 42 -3.18 -3.25 -21.01
N ALA A 43 -3.68 -2.54 -22.02
CA ALA A 43 -4.95 -2.86 -22.69
C ALA A 43 -5.03 -4.32 -23.21
N THR A 44 -3.93 -4.84 -23.76
CA THR A 44 -3.89 -6.24 -24.24
C THR A 44 -4.05 -7.25 -23.10
N PHE A 45 -3.43 -6.99 -21.95
CA PHE A 45 -3.55 -7.83 -20.77
C PHE A 45 -4.94 -7.73 -20.12
N ARG A 46 -5.53 -6.52 -20.10
CA ARG A 46 -6.90 -6.31 -19.63
C ARG A 46 -7.92 -7.05 -20.50
N LYS A 47 -7.75 -7.04 -21.82
CA LYS A 47 -8.61 -7.82 -22.72
C LYS A 47 -8.53 -9.31 -22.41
N LYS A 48 -7.32 -9.87 -22.28
CA LYS A 48 -7.12 -11.27 -21.88
C LYS A 48 -7.75 -11.57 -20.52
N TYR A 49 -7.59 -10.66 -19.55
CA TYR A 49 -8.19 -10.78 -18.23
C TYR A 49 -9.72 -10.84 -18.30
N ALA A 50 -10.35 -9.94 -19.07
CA ALA A 50 -11.79 -9.94 -19.28
C ALA A 50 -12.27 -11.27 -19.91
N GLU A 51 -11.57 -11.78 -20.92
CA GLU A 51 -11.86 -13.09 -21.54
C GLU A 51 -11.79 -14.25 -20.52
N LEU A 52 -10.79 -14.25 -19.63
CA LEU A 52 -10.68 -15.24 -18.55
C LEU A 52 -11.81 -15.12 -17.54
N ARG A 53 -12.20 -13.89 -17.17
CA ARG A 53 -13.30 -13.63 -16.23
C ARG A 53 -14.64 -14.06 -16.81
N ASP A 54 -14.91 -13.75 -18.08
CA ASP A 54 -16.13 -14.16 -18.78
C ASP A 54 -16.24 -15.69 -18.87
N LYS A 55 -15.13 -16.36 -19.22
CA LYS A 55 -15.05 -17.83 -19.22
C LYS A 55 -15.35 -18.41 -17.84
N TYR A 56 -14.76 -17.85 -16.80
CA TYR A 56 -14.98 -18.32 -15.42
C TYR A 56 -16.43 -18.08 -14.98
N ALA A 57 -16.98 -16.88 -15.20
CA ALA A 57 -18.37 -16.57 -14.90
C ALA A 57 -19.34 -17.53 -15.61
N ALA A 58 -19.13 -17.81 -16.90
CA ALA A 58 -19.93 -18.79 -17.63
C ALA A 58 -19.87 -20.19 -17.00
N SER A 59 -18.70 -20.64 -16.55
CA SER A 59 -18.51 -21.94 -15.88
C SER A 59 -19.23 -22.03 -14.52
N LEU A 60 -19.36 -20.90 -13.81
CA LEU A 60 -20.12 -20.80 -12.56
C LEU A 60 -21.62 -20.84 -12.82
N ILE A 61 -22.09 -20.12 -13.85
CA ILE A 61 -23.51 -20.15 -14.24
C ILE A 61 -23.95 -21.57 -14.65
N GLU A 62 -23.10 -22.32 -15.35
CA GLU A 62 -23.35 -23.73 -15.67
C GLU A 62 -23.47 -24.60 -14.41
N LEU A 63 -22.55 -24.45 -13.45
CA LEU A 63 -22.61 -25.17 -12.18
C LEU A 63 -23.86 -24.79 -11.37
N ALA A 64 -24.22 -23.51 -11.34
CA ALA A 64 -25.42 -23.03 -10.67
C ALA A 64 -26.71 -23.64 -11.26
N ARG A 65 -26.80 -23.77 -12.60
CA ARG A 65 -27.92 -24.47 -13.25
C ARG A 65 -27.96 -25.94 -12.86
N THR A 66 -26.82 -26.63 -12.85
CA THR A 66 -26.75 -28.03 -12.39
C THR A 66 -27.25 -28.17 -10.95
N CYS A 67 -26.86 -27.25 -10.06
CA CYS A 67 -27.35 -27.23 -8.68
C CYS A 67 -28.87 -27.05 -8.59
N GLU A 68 -29.43 -26.13 -9.37
CA GLU A 68 -30.87 -25.82 -9.32
C GLU A 68 -31.71 -26.89 -10.02
N ASP A 69 -31.40 -27.19 -11.28
CA ASP A 69 -32.23 -27.99 -12.18
C ASP A 69 -32.10 -29.49 -11.92
N ASP A 70 -30.87 -29.98 -11.70
CA ASP A 70 -30.61 -31.42 -11.58
C ASP A 70 -30.57 -31.89 -10.12
N LYS A 71 -30.18 -31.01 -9.19
CA LYS A 71 -29.92 -31.35 -7.79
C LYS A 71 -30.92 -30.75 -6.80
N GLY A 72 -31.80 -29.83 -7.23
CA GLY A 72 -32.78 -29.20 -6.36
C GLY A 72 -32.17 -28.35 -5.23
N LEU A 73 -31.02 -27.72 -5.47
CA LEU A 73 -30.26 -26.89 -4.53
C LEU A 73 -30.26 -25.40 -4.93
N PRO A 74 -31.41 -24.70 -4.84
CA PRO A 74 -31.54 -23.31 -5.29
C PRO A 74 -30.68 -22.33 -4.48
N GLU A 75 -30.45 -22.59 -3.19
CA GLU A 75 -29.59 -21.75 -2.34
C GLU A 75 -28.11 -21.83 -2.79
N ALA A 76 -27.62 -23.04 -3.09
CA ALA A 76 -26.27 -23.22 -3.63
C ALA A 76 -26.14 -22.54 -5.00
N ALA A 77 -27.15 -22.65 -5.86
CA ALA A 77 -27.17 -21.98 -7.15
C ALA A 77 -27.10 -20.44 -7.00
N ALA A 78 -27.83 -19.86 -6.04
CA ALA A 78 -27.78 -18.43 -5.74
C ALA A 78 -26.39 -17.98 -5.26
N LEU A 79 -25.77 -18.73 -4.35
CA LEU A 79 -24.40 -18.46 -3.89
C LEU A 79 -23.38 -18.50 -5.04
N ILE A 80 -23.48 -19.50 -5.92
CA ILE A 80 -22.58 -19.63 -7.07
C ILE A 80 -22.79 -18.50 -8.08
N ARG A 81 -24.04 -18.07 -8.31
CA ARG A 81 -24.36 -16.94 -9.20
C ARG A 81 -23.79 -15.62 -8.68
N ALA A 82 -23.83 -15.39 -7.37
CA ALA A 82 -23.23 -14.21 -6.77
C ALA A 82 -21.71 -14.12 -7.05
N LEU A 83 -21.00 -15.25 -7.10
CA LEU A 83 -19.57 -15.29 -7.46
C LEU A 83 -19.30 -14.95 -8.94
N ALA A 84 -20.30 -15.12 -9.81
CA ALA A 84 -20.22 -14.80 -11.23
C ALA A 84 -20.50 -13.32 -11.54
N GLU A 85 -20.92 -12.52 -10.55
CA GLU A 85 -21.22 -11.11 -10.76
C GLU A 85 -19.98 -10.32 -11.20
N PRO A 86 -20.14 -9.32 -12.10
CA PRO A 86 -19.05 -8.43 -12.48
C PRO A 86 -18.47 -7.69 -11.28
N ILE A 87 -17.15 -7.56 -11.24
CA ILE A 87 -16.48 -6.73 -10.24
C ILE A 87 -16.74 -5.26 -10.58
N ASP A 88 -17.14 -4.49 -9.59
CA ASP A 88 -17.30 -3.05 -9.73
C ASP A 88 -15.93 -2.36 -9.73
N THR A 89 -15.58 -1.77 -10.88
CA THR A 89 -14.31 -1.09 -11.16
C THR A 89 -14.36 0.42 -10.93
N THR A 90 -15.48 0.96 -10.43
CA THR A 90 -15.64 2.42 -10.23
C THR A 90 -14.79 2.99 -9.10
N GLU A 91 -14.31 2.13 -8.19
CA GLU A 91 -13.38 2.47 -7.12
C GLU A 91 -12.24 1.45 -7.11
N LEU A 92 -11.05 1.88 -6.72
CA LEU A 92 -9.97 0.95 -6.39
C LEU A 92 -10.30 0.36 -5.02
N ARG A 93 -10.83 -0.87 -5.04
CA ARG A 93 -11.23 -1.60 -3.83
C ARG A 93 -10.22 -2.67 -3.49
N LEU A 94 -9.80 -2.66 -2.23
CA LEU A 94 -9.04 -3.73 -1.63
C LEU A 94 -10.00 -4.59 -0.80
N ALA A 95 -10.47 -5.71 -1.37
CA ALA A 95 -11.20 -6.70 -0.59
C ALA A 95 -10.20 -7.46 0.29
N PRO A 96 -10.37 -7.59 1.62
CA PRO A 96 -9.40 -8.27 2.47
C PRO A 96 -9.11 -9.69 1.95
N LEU A 97 -7.85 -10.12 2.02
CA LEU A 97 -7.50 -11.48 1.65
C LEU A 97 -8.04 -12.45 2.71
N PRO A 98 -8.62 -13.61 2.31
CA PRO A 98 -9.05 -14.61 3.28
C PRO A 98 -7.88 -14.97 4.21
N ARG A 99 -8.12 -14.99 5.52
CA ARG A 99 -7.05 -15.17 6.50
C ARG A 99 -6.87 -16.63 6.91
N HIS A 100 -7.99 -17.34 7.09
CA HIS A 100 -7.98 -18.74 7.50
C HIS A 100 -7.68 -19.68 6.33
N VAL A 101 -6.99 -20.76 6.65
CA VAL A 101 -6.76 -21.90 5.76
C VAL A 101 -8.09 -22.61 5.54
N VAL A 102 -8.40 -22.96 4.30
CA VAL A 102 -9.68 -23.58 3.95
C VAL A 102 -9.77 -24.95 4.61
N ALA A 103 -10.77 -25.11 5.47
CA ALA A 103 -11.05 -26.38 6.12
C ALA A 103 -11.46 -27.45 5.07
N PRO A 104 -11.08 -28.72 5.27
CA PRO A 104 -11.61 -29.80 4.44
C PRO A 104 -13.13 -29.88 4.58
N LEU A 105 -13.81 -30.32 3.52
CA LEU A 105 -15.25 -30.53 3.55
C LEU A 105 -15.61 -31.51 4.69
N PRO A 106 -16.61 -31.21 5.53
CA PRO A 106 -17.05 -32.11 6.59
C PRO A 106 -17.46 -33.49 6.05
N ALA A 107 -17.29 -34.53 6.86
CA ALA A 107 -17.58 -35.89 6.42
C ALA A 107 -19.08 -36.19 6.25
N ASP A 108 -19.92 -35.41 6.92
CA ASP A 108 -21.37 -35.56 7.06
C ASP A 108 -22.19 -34.75 6.04
N VAL A 109 -21.56 -33.95 5.18
CA VAL A 109 -22.27 -33.24 4.10
C VAL A 109 -22.89 -34.22 3.09
N SER A 110 -24.04 -33.84 2.54
CA SER A 110 -24.76 -34.65 1.54
C SER A 110 -23.91 -34.90 0.29
N ALA A 111 -24.24 -35.94 -0.48
CA ALA A 111 -23.53 -36.26 -1.72
C ALA A 111 -23.61 -35.11 -2.76
N ASP A 112 -24.78 -34.46 -2.87
CA ASP A 112 -24.98 -33.35 -3.79
C ASP A 112 -24.27 -32.07 -3.32
N GLU A 113 -24.23 -31.82 -2.00
CA GLU A 113 -23.44 -30.73 -1.45
C GLU A 113 -21.94 -30.94 -1.67
N ARG A 114 -21.45 -32.15 -1.41
CA ARG A 114 -20.06 -32.52 -1.68
C ARG A 114 -19.72 -32.34 -3.16
N PHE A 115 -20.64 -32.72 -4.05
CA PHE A 115 -20.48 -32.56 -5.49
C PHE A 115 -20.27 -31.10 -5.87
N TRP A 116 -21.21 -30.20 -5.56
CA TRP A 116 -21.10 -28.82 -6.04
C TRP A 116 -19.94 -28.07 -5.38
N ARG A 117 -19.66 -28.27 -4.08
CA ARG A 117 -18.53 -27.63 -3.41
C ARG A 117 -17.20 -28.08 -4.01
N SER A 118 -17.08 -29.35 -4.38
CA SER A 118 -15.88 -29.87 -5.06
C SER A 118 -15.75 -29.29 -6.47
N GLN A 119 -16.84 -29.21 -7.23
CA GLN A 119 -16.86 -28.63 -8.58
C GLN A 119 -16.54 -27.13 -8.58
N LEU A 120 -17.06 -26.39 -7.60
CA LEU A 120 -16.75 -24.97 -7.40
C LEU A 120 -15.26 -24.79 -7.10
N LYS A 121 -14.72 -25.57 -6.17
CA LYS A 121 -13.29 -25.55 -5.82
C LYS A 121 -12.39 -25.79 -7.04
N VAL A 122 -12.73 -26.78 -7.87
CA VAL A 122 -11.97 -27.06 -9.11
C VAL A 122 -12.01 -25.86 -10.05
N ARG A 123 -13.18 -25.26 -10.29
CA ARG A 123 -13.32 -24.07 -11.16
C ARG A 123 -12.55 -22.87 -10.64
N GLN A 124 -12.59 -22.62 -9.34
CA GLN A 124 -11.81 -21.57 -8.68
C GLN A 124 -10.31 -21.79 -8.85
N GLN A 125 -9.83 -23.03 -8.65
CA GLN A 125 -8.42 -23.38 -8.81
C GLN A 125 -7.96 -23.29 -10.26
N ASP A 126 -8.80 -23.69 -11.22
CA ASP A 126 -8.46 -23.59 -12.65
C ASP A 126 -8.41 -22.13 -13.10
N HIS A 127 -9.35 -21.29 -12.67
CA HIS A 127 -9.29 -19.84 -12.91
C HIS A 127 -8.03 -19.22 -12.29
N ALA A 128 -7.71 -19.55 -11.04
CA ALA A 128 -6.49 -19.11 -10.37
C ALA A 128 -5.20 -19.48 -11.13
N LYS A 129 -5.13 -20.67 -11.74
CA LYS A 129 -3.99 -21.08 -12.59
C LYS A 129 -3.89 -20.22 -13.85
N GLU A 130 -5.01 -19.89 -14.49
CA GLU A 130 -5.04 -19.03 -15.68
C GLU A 130 -4.60 -17.59 -15.33
N LEU A 131 -5.07 -17.04 -14.21
CA LEU A 131 -4.62 -15.75 -13.68
C LEU A 131 -3.12 -15.77 -13.34
N TYR A 132 -2.62 -16.86 -12.78
CA TYR A 132 -1.18 -17.02 -12.50
C TYR A 132 -0.34 -17.02 -13.79
N ALA A 133 -0.84 -17.64 -14.86
CA ALA A 133 -0.16 -17.60 -16.14
C ALA A 133 -0.17 -16.18 -16.76
N LEU A 134 -1.30 -15.48 -16.67
CA LEU A 134 -1.42 -14.11 -17.16
C LEU A 134 -0.54 -13.13 -16.38
N SER A 135 -0.45 -13.27 -15.06
CA SER A 135 0.41 -12.42 -14.21
C SER A 135 1.88 -12.55 -14.59
N ARG A 136 2.35 -13.77 -14.86
CA ARG A 136 3.70 -14.01 -15.37
C ARG A 136 3.95 -13.36 -16.73
N GLN A 137 2.99 -13.38 -17.63
CA GLN A 137 3.11 -12.71 -18.94
C GLN A 137 3.20 -11.20 -18.77
N ALA A 138 2.32 -10.61 -17.96
CA ALA A 138 2.32 -9.17 -17.68
C ALA A 138 3.64 -8.72 -17.03
N LEU A 139 4.14 -9.50 -16.06
CA LEU A 139 5.41 -9.23 -15.41
C LEU A 139 6.61 -9.32 -16.36
N PHE A 140 6.59 -10.27 -17.30
CA PHE A 140 7.62 -10.40 -18.33
C PHE A 140 7.68 -9.14 -19.23
N ASP A 141 6.52 -8.55 -19.53
CA ASP A 141 6.39 -7.28 -20.25
C ASP A 141 6.53 -6.03 -19.34
N ASP A 142 7.00 -6.22 -18.11
CA ASP A 142 7.32 -5.16 -17.13
C ASP A 142 6.10 -4.35 -16.65
N HIS A 143 4.91 -4.99 -16.62
CA HIS A 143 3.69 -4.48 -16.00
C HIS A 143 3.54 -5.02 -14.56
N VAL A 144 4.35 -4.47 -13.65
CA VAL A 144 4.52 -5.01 -12.30
C VAL A 144 3.27 -4.88 -11.46
N SER A 145 2.61 -3.71 -11.42
CA SER A 145 1.43 -3.54 -10.55
C SER A 145 0.26 -4.38 -11.06
N PHE A 146 0.04 -4.43 -12.37
CA PHE A 146 -0.97 -5.33 -12.96
C PHE A 146 -0.70 -6.80 -12.63
N SER A 147 0.56 -7.26 -12.69
CA SER A 147 0.91 -8.62 -12.28
C SER A 147 0.58 -8.88 -10.80
N LEU A 148 0.85 -7.94 -9.90
CA LEU A 148 0.58 -8.11 -8.47
C LEU A 148 -0.92 -8.05 -8.16
N ASP A 149 -1.68 -7.23 -8.88
CA ASP A 149 -3.15 -7.21 -8.80
C ASP A 149 -3.73 -8.60 -9.13
N LEU A 150 -3.23 -9.25 -10.19
CA LEU A 150 -3.61 -10.62 -10.54
C LEU A 150 -3.19 -11.66 -9.48
N VAL A 151 -1.99 -11.53 -8.90
CA VAL A 151 -1.52 -12.43 -7.82
C VAL A 151 -2.44 -12.36 -6.61
N ARG A 152 -2.97 -11.17 -6.33
CA ARG A 152 -3.91 -10.98 -5.24
C ARG A 152 -5.27 -11.59 -5.54
N GLU A 153 -5.79 -11.41 -6.76
CA GLU A 153 -7.06 -11.99 -7.19
C GLU A 153 -7.03 -13.53 -7.13
N ILE A 154 -5.90 -14.15 -7.44
CA ILE A 154 -5.69 -15.58 -7.23
C ILE A 154 -6.08 -16.01 -5.82
N LEU A 155 -5.73 -15.23 -4.78
CA LEU A 155 -6.04 -15.56 -3.38
C LEU A 155 -7.51 -15.33 -3.00
N LEU A 156 -8.28 -14.64 -3.83
CA LEU A 156 -9.74 -14.54 -3.67
C LEU A 156 -10.45 -15.81 -4.17
N HIS A 157 -9.82 -16.55 -5.09
CA HIS A 157 -10.37 -17.79 -5.66
C HIS A 157 -9.73 -19.05 -5.05
N ASP A 158 -8.42 -19.05 -4.87
CA ASP A 158 -7.61 -20.13 -4.29
C ASP A 158 -6.80 -19.57 -3.11
N SER A 159 -7.48 -19.34 -1.98
CA SER A 159 -6.92 -18.66 -0.82
C SER A 159 -5.72 -19.36 -0.19
N ASP A 160 -5.57 -20.67 -0.39
CA ASP A 160 -4.44 -21.46 0.09
C ASP A 160 -3.30 -21.61 -0.94
N ASN A 161 -3.34 -20.84 -2.03
CA ASN A 161 -2.30 -20.86 -3.04
C ASN A 161 -0.95 -20.41 -2.45
N VAL A 162 -0.10 -21.39 -2.12
CA VAL A 162 1.18 -21.17 -1.43
C VAL A 162 2.11 -20.26 -2.23
N ALA A 163 2.10 -20.35 -3.57
CA ALA A 163 2.95 -19.52 -4.42
C ALA A 163 2.51 -18.04 -4.35
N ALA A 164 1.21 -17.77 -4.52
CA ALA A 164 0.67 -16.41 -4.44
C ALA A 164 0.83 -15.82 -3.03
N ARG A 165 0.56 -16.59 -1.96
CA ARG A 165 0.83 -16.19 -0.56
C ARG A 165 2.28 -15.77 -0.37
N ARG A 166 3.21 -16.57 -0.86
CA ARG A 166 4.65 -16.30 -0.72
C ARG A 166 5.08 -15.06 -1.51
N ILE A 167 4.56 -14.85 -2.72
CA ILE A 167 4.85 -13.65 -3.53
C ILE A 167 4.42 -12.39 -2.76
N LEU A 168 3.27 -12.43 -2.08
CA LEU A 168 2.76 -11.33 -1.26
C LEU A 168 3.34 -11.29 0.17
N GLY A 169 4.32 -12.13 0.51
CA GLY A 169 5.00 -12.09 1.81
C GLY A 169 4.29 -12.79 2.97
N PHE A 170 3.19 -13.52 2.71
CA PHE A 170 2.49 -14.28 3.74
C PHE A 170 3.19 -15.60 4.08
N VAL A 171 3.06 -15.99 5.34
CA VAL A 171 3.49 -17.29 5.87
C VAL A 171 2.34 -17.95 6.60
N ARG A 172 2.35 -19.29 6.63
CA ARG A 172 1.36 -20.05 7.39
C ARG A 172 1.76 -20.10 8.87
N SER A 173 0.84 -19.74 9.75
CA SER A 173 0.97 -19.82 11.20
C SER A 173 -0.26 -20.51 11.78
N GLY A 174 -0.18 -21.85 11.94
CA GLY A 174 -1.33 -22.66 12.35
C GLY A 174 -2.33 -22.83 11.21
N ASP A 175 -3.57 -22.43 11.47
CA ASP A 175 -4.72 -22.40 10.56
C ASP A 175 -4.90 -21.03 9.89
N GLU A 176 -3.94 -20.11 10.03
CA GLU A 176 -4.00 -18.78 9.42
C GLU A 176 -2.80 -18.48 8.51
N TRP A 177 -3.04 -17.63 7.52
CA TRP A 177 -2.03 -16.94 6.73
C TRP A 177 -1.80 -15.55 7.31
N VAL A 178 -0.57 -15.27 7.70
CA VAL A 178 -0.19 -14.03 8.39
C VAL A 178 1.09 -13.45 7.80
N SER A 179 1.40 -12.18 8.09
CA SER A 179 2.70 -11.62 7.71
C SER A 179 3.83 -12.30 8.51
N ALA A 180 5.05 -12.25 7.98
CA ALA A 180 6.22 -12.78 8.70
C ALA A 180 6.43 -12.06 10.04
N PHE A 181 6.09 -10.77 10.12
CA PHE A 181 6.13 -10.01 11.37
C PHE A 181 5.12 -10.54 12.37
N GLU A 182 3.86 -10.71 11.98
CA GLU A 182 2.81 -11.22 12.87
C GLU A 182 3.15 -12.64 13.36
N ALA A 183 3.63 -13.53 12.49
CA ALA A 183 4.07 -14.87 12.88
C ALA A 183 5.15 -14.81 13.98
N ARG A 184 6.09 -13.85 13.90
CA ARG A 184 7.09 -13.62 14.94
C ARG A 184 6.46 -13.10 16.23
N MET A 185 5.53 -12.13 16.17
CA MET A 185 4.87 -11.59 17.36
C MET A 185 4.12 -12.68 18.13
N ARG A 186 3.41 -13.57 17.41
CA ARG A 186 2.75 -14.74 17.99
C ARG A 186 3.72 -15.72 18.64
N LYS A 187 4.87 -15.97 18.00
CA LYS A 187 5.94 -16.79 18.59
C LYS A 187 6.49 -16.19 19.89
N GLU A 188 6.48 -14.87 20.02
CA GLU A 188 6.80 -14.13 21.24
C GLU A 188 5.64 -14.08 22.27
N LYS A 189 4.54 -14.81 22.02
CA LYS A 189 3.31 -14.83 22.83
C LYS A 189 2.67 -13.46 22.98
N LYS A 190 2.73 -12.65 21.91
CA LYS A 190 2.06 -11.37 21.83
C LYS A 190 0.82 -11.46 20.95
N VAL A 191 -0.19 -10.69 21.32
CA VAL A 191 -1.44 -10.51 20.58
C VAL A 191 -1.66 -9.04 20.29
N TRP A 192 -2.25 -8.76 19.13
CA TRP A 192 -2.69 -7.40 18.80
C TRP A 192 -3.97 -7.08 19.59
N THR A 193 -4.04 -5.85 20.08
CA THR A 193 -5.25 -5.29 20.69
C THR A 193 -5.46 -3.89 20.12
N ASP A 194 -6.70 -3.53 19.79
CA ASP A 194 -6.98 -2.24 19.15
C ASP A 194 -6.62 -1.03 20.03
N ASN A 195 -6.67 -1.21 21.36
CA ASN A 195 -6.38 -0.13 22.31
C ASN A 195 -4.91 -0.09 22.74
N PHE A 196 -4.14 -1.16 22.60
CA PHE A 196 -2.79 -1.21 23.18
C PHE A 196 -1.74 -1.79 22.24
N ALA A 197 -2.11 -2.01 20.97
CA ALA A 197 -1.28 -2.64 19.96
C ALA A 197 -0.80 -4.03 20.41
N TRP A 198 0.43 -4.41 20.08
CA TRP A 198 1.03 -5.69 20.43
C TRP A 198 1.39 -5.76 21.92
N LEU A 199 0.71 -6.64 22.67
CA LEU A 199 0.97 -6.92 24.07
C LEU A 199 1.21 -8.40 24.34
N PRO A 200 2.02 -8.77 25.35
CA PRO A 200 2.02 -10.14 25.86
C PRO A 200 0.60 -10.56 26.24
N GLU A 201 0.19 -11.74 25.79
CA GLU A 201 -1.18 -12.26 25.94
C GLU A 201 -1.63 -12.29 27.41
N ASP A 202 -0.73 -12.66 28.31
CA ASP A 202 -0.95 -12.72 29.76
C ASP A 202 -1.11 -11.36 30.44
N GLN A 203 -0.88 -10.26 29.72
CA GLN A 203 -0.99 -8.88 30.24
C GLN A 203 -2.27 -8.17 29.81
N VAL A 204 -2.97 -8.68 28.79
CA VAL A 204 -4.12 -7.99 28.15
C VAL A 204 -5.21 -7.65 29.16
N GLU A 205 -5.62 -8.62 29.98
CA GLU A 205 -6.69 -8.42 30.97
C GLU A 205 -6.34 -7.30 31.97
N ARG A 206 -5.07 -7.22 32.41
CA ARG A 206 -4.62 -6.16 33.33
C ARG A 206 -4.59 -4.79 32.65
N TYR A 207 -4.27 -4.72 31.36
CA TYR A 207 -4.33 -3.49 30.60
C TYR A 207 -5.77 -2.98 30.46
N GLN A 208 -6.72 -3.89 30.22
CA GLN A 208 -8.16 -3.59 30.20
C GLN A 208 -8.67 -3.11 31.58
N GLN A 209 -8.09 -3.61 32.67
CA GLN A 209 -8.37 -3.15 34.05
C GLN A 209 -7.68 -1.84 34.44
N GLY A 210 -7.12 -1.08 33.48
CA GLY A 210 -6.49 0.21 33.75
C GLY A 210 -5.11 0.12 34.42
N LYS A 211 -4.42 -1.03 34.33
CA LYS A 211 -3.03 -1.17 34.78
C LYS A 211 -2.07 -1.11 33.60
N ARG A 212 -0.85 -0.62 33.82
CA ARG A 212 0.22 -0.55 32.81
C ARG A 212 1.49 -1.19 33.35
N TYR A 213 2.21 -1.91 32.50
CA TYR A 213 3.45 -2.55 32.89
C TYR A 213 4.65 -1.70 32.47
N THR A 214 5.21 -0.96 33.43
CA THR A 214 6.25 0.03 33.18
C THR A 214 7.39 -0.18 34.17
N ASN A 215 8.64 -0.19 33.70
CA ASN A 215 9.83 -0.42 34.53
C ASN A 215 9.75 -1.67 35.44
N ARG A 216 9.26 -2.78 34.87
CA ARG A 216 9.06 -4.07 35.55
C ARG A 216 8.04 -4.05 36.70
N ARG A 217 7.16 -3.06 36.76
CA ARG A 217 6.13 -2.92 37.79
C ARG A 217 4.78 -2.61 37.17
N TRP A 218 3.72 -2.99 37.87
CA TRP A 218 2.36 -2.61 37.53
C TRP A 218 2.03 -1.27 38.18
N ILE A 219 1.61 -0.30 37.38
CA ILE A 219 1.12 1.00 37.81
C ILE A 219 -0.27 1.24 37.26
N SER A 220 -0.98 2.28 37.73
CA SER A 220 -2.26 2.68 37.14
C SER A 220 -2.03 3.39 35.80
N ALA A 221 -3.04 3.39 34.94
CA ALA A 221 -3.02 4.07 33.66
C ALA A 221 -2.83 5.59 33.81
N GLU A 222 -3.36 6.20 34.86
CA GLU A 222 -3.18 7.64 35.15
C GLU A 222 -1.72 7.95 35.47
N LYS A 223 -1.09 7.11 36.32
CA LYS A 223 0.32 7.28 36.67
C LYS A 223 1.22 7.06 35.45
N ASP A 224 0.88 6.10 34.59
CA ASP A 224 1.56 5.90 33.31
C ASP A 224 1.43 7.15 32.43
N ALA A 225 0.22 7.68 32.29
CA ALA A 225 -0.04 8.89 31.52
C ALA A 225 0.71 10.14 32.02
N ASP A 226 0.92 10.24 33.34
CA ASP A 226 1.75 11.28 33.93
C ASP A 226 3.23 11.14 33.58
N LEU A 227 3.77 9.91 33.55
CA LEU A 227 5.16 9.65 33.14
C LEU A 227 5.40 9.99 31.67
N HIS A 228 4.40 9.75 30.84
CA HIS A 228 4.46 9.95 29.39
C HIS A 228 4.00 11.35 28.95
N ARG A 229 3.78 12.29 29.88
CA ARG A 229 3.33 13.66 29.57
C ARG A 229 4.36 14.44 28.73
N ASP A 230 5.65 14.26 29.04
CA ASP A 230 6.76 14.81 28.27
C ASP A 230 7.02 13.91 27.04
N PHE A 231 7.05 14.51 25.85
CA PHE A 231 7.32 13.78 24.60
C PHE A 231 8.69 13.11 24.56
N ALA A 232 9.68 13.58 25.33
CA ALA A 232 10.95 12.88 25.51
C ALA A 232 10.73 11.45 26.05
N ASN A 233 9.70 11.26 26.87
CA ASN A 233 9.28 9.99 27.41
C ASN A 233 8.04 9.43 26.71
N ALA A 234 7.67 9.87 25.51
CA ALA A 234 6.46 9.43 24.79
C ALA A 234 6.29 7.89 24.74
N TRP A 235 5.04 7.41 24.73
CA TRP A 235 4.75 6.02 24.38
C TRP A 235 5.27 5.71 22.98
N GLU A 236 5.75 4.49 22.78
CA GLU A 236 6.28 4.01 21.51
C GLU A 236 5.53 2.75 21.08
N ILE A 237 4.72 2.88 20.04
CA ILE A 237 3.92 1.80 19.45
C ILE A 237 4.67 1.30 18.22
N LYS A 238 5.00 0.02 18.20
CA LYS A 238 5.71 -0.65 17.10
C LYS A 238 4.81 -1.62 16.38
N THR A 239 4.75 -1.48 15.06
CA THR A 239 4.07 -2.39 14.13
C THR A 239 5.06 -2.93 13.10
N GLU A 240 4.59 -3.56 12.04
CA GLU A 240 5.47 -4.11 11.01
C GLU A 240 6.23 -3.00 10.28
N HIS A 241 5.52 -1.94 9.89
CA HIS A 241 6.05 -0.87 9.04
C HIS A 241 6.23 0.45 9.79
N TYR A 242 5.61 0.64 10.96
CA TYR A 242 5.63 1.91 11.67
C TYR A 242 6.17 1.85 13.11
N ARG A 243 6.68 3.00 13.52
CA ARG A 243 6.96 3.34 14.91
C ARG A 243 6.30 4.68 15.22
N VAL A 244 5.16 4.61 15.91
CA VAL A 244 4.40 5.78 16.34
C VAL A 244 4.85 6.17 17.73
N ARG A 245 5.25 7.43 17.91
CA ARG A 245 5.58 8.04 19.20
C ARG A 245 4.53 9.08 19.56
N THR A 246 3.97 9.00 20.76
CA THR A 246 2.98 9.96 21.22
C THR A 246 3.03 10.19 22.72
N ASN A 247 2.75 11.42 23.15
CA ASN A 247 2.47 11.77 24.53
C ASN A 247 0.97 12.05 24.77
N HIS A 248 0.10 11.72 23.82
CA HIS A 248 -1.35 11.86 23.98
C HIS A 248 -1.91 10.73 24.85
N SER A 249 -1.90 9.49 24.34
CA SER A 249 -2.29 8.28 25.06
C SER A 249 -1.77 7.04 24.32
N LEU A 250 -1.65 5.92 25.03
CA LEU A 250 -1.29 4.63 24.42
C LEU A 250 -2.34 4.19 23.39
N GLU A 251 -3.61 4.41 23.71
CA GLU A 251 -4.77 4.07 22.89
C GLU A 251 -4.79 4.84 21.58
N LYS A 252 -4.50 6.15 21.62
CA LYS A 252 -4.41 6.93 20.39
C LYS A 252 -3.21 6.52 19.54
N GLY A 253 -2.09 6.15 20.18
CA GLY A 253 -0.94 5.59 19.48
C GLY A 253 -1.26 4.27 18.77
N ALA A 254 -2.03 3.38 19.41
CA ALA A 254 -2.48 2.12 18.81
C ALA A 254 -3.45 2.34 17.63
N ASP A 255 -4.42 3.25 17.78
CA ASP A 255 -5.34 3.66 16.71
C ASP A 255 -4.59 4.19 15.48
N LEU A 256 -3.66 5.14 15.68
CA LEU A 256 -2.85 5.70 14.61
C LEU A 256 -1.99 4.64 13.92
N ALA A 257 -1.37 3.75 14.70
CA ALA A 257 -0.55 2.68 14.14
C ALA A 257 -1.39 1.72 13.28
N ARG A 258 -2.61 1.37 13.70
CA ARG A 258 -3.55 0.57 12.90
C ARG A 258 -3.92 1.27 11.59
N LYS A 259 -4.35 2.54 11.65
CA LYS A 259 -4.71 3.34 10.47
C LYS A 259 -3.57 3.42 9.46
N LEU A 260 -2.34 3.59 9.94
CA LEU A 260 -1.14 3.66 9.10
C LEU A 260 -0.78 2.31 8.47
N GLU A 261 -0.96 1.19 9.19
CA GLU A 261 -0.79 -0.16 8.63
C GLU A 261 -1.86 -0.48 7.58
N ASP A 262 -3.13 -0.16 7.85
CA ASP A 262 -4.24 -0.30 6.88
C ASP A 262 -3.93 0.48 5.59
N PHE A 263 -3.51 1.74 5.75
CA PHE A 263 -3.13 2.61 4.63
C PHE A 263 -1.91 2.06 3.87
N HIS A 264 -0.89 1.58 4.59
CA HIS A 264 0.30 0.98 3.99
C HIS A 264 -0.05 -0.24 3.14
N GLU A 265 -0.91 -1.14 3.63
CA GLU A 265 -1.37 -2.31 2.86
C GLU A 265 -1.98 -1.90 1.53
N LEU A 266 -2.94 -0.96 1.56
CA LEU A 266 -3.57 -0.46 0.33
C LEU A 266 -2.55 0.23 -0.59
N PHE A 267 -1.69 1.10 -0.05
CA PHE A 267 -0.76 1.89 -0.83
C PHE A 267 0.30 1.02 -1.53
N PHE A 268 0.86 0.03 -0.83
CA PHE A 268 1.90 -0.86 -1.39
C PHE A 268 1.36 -1.76 -2.49
N GLN A 269 0.13 -2.24 -2.36
CA GLN A 269 -0.51 -2.98 -3.44
C GLN A 269 -0.76 -2.05 -4.63
N MET A 270 -1.39 -0.91 -4.37
CA MET A 270 -1.83 -0.01 -5.43
C MET A 270 -0.63 0.56 -6.23
N MET A 271 0.50 0.81 -5.56
CA MET A 271 1.75 1.29 -6.15
C MET A 271 2.77 0.16 -6.36
N GLY A 272 2.34 -1.07 -6.64
CA GLY A 272 3.21 -2.24 -6.75
C GLY A 272 4.46 -2.03 -7.61
N GLY A 273 4.34 -1.41 -8.79
CA GLY A 273 5.46 -1.07 -9.68
C GLY A 273 6.38 0.05 -9.19
N PHE A 274 5.96 0.83 -8.18
CA PHE A 274 6.84 1.79 -7.51
C PHE A 274 7.75 1.09 -6.50
N PHE A 275 7.21 0.15 -5.72
CA PHE A 275 7.96 -0.49 -4.63
C PHE A 275 8.76 -1.70 -5.07
N ASN A 276 8.42 -2.28 -6.22
CA ASN A 276 9.04 -3.49 -6.72
C ASN A 276 9.57 -3.25 -8.13
N ASN A 277 10.73 -3.82 -8.46
CA ASN A 277 11.15 -3.93 -9.85
C ASN A 277 10.81 -5.32 -10.40
N SER A 278 10.61 -5.42 -11.73
CA SER A 278 10.20 -6.69 -12.36
C SER A 278 11.17 -7.83 -12.08
N SER A 279 12.48 -7.57 -12.00
CA SER A 279 13.46 -8.63 -11.72
C SER A 279 13.33 -9.25 -10.32
N GLU A 280 13.03 -8.44 -9.31
CA GLU A 280 12.78 -8.91 -7.94
C GLU A 280 11.50 -9.73 -7.87
N VAL A 281 10.43 -9.25 -8.49
CA VAL A 281 9.17 -9.99 -8.53
C VAL A 281 9.33 -11.29 -9.33
N GLN A 282 10.05 -11.28 -10.46
CA GLN A 282 10.35 -12.49 -11.23
C GLN A 282 11.12 -13.52 -10.39
N ALA A 283 12.04 -13.09 -9.53
CA ALA A 283 12.73 -13.99 -8.60
C ALA A 283 11.75 -14.63 -7.60
N LEU A 284 10.79 -13.87 -7.07
CA LEU A 284 9.74 -14.41 -6.19
C LEU A 284 8.91 -15.48 -6.92
N PHE A 285 8.50 -15.23 -8.16
CA PHE A 285 7.78 -16.19 -9.01
C PHE A 285 8.61 -17.45 -9.31
N ALA A 286 9.93 -17.33 -9.44
CA ALA A 286 10.83 -18.47 -9.61
C ALA A 286 11.04 -19.29 -8.32
N GLY A 287 10.38 -18.93 -7.20
CA GLY A 287 10.59 -19.56 -5.90
C GLY A 287 11.90 -19.15 -5.24
N ASN A 288 12.60 -18.16 -5.81
CA ASN A 288 13.76 -17.52 -5.22
C ASN A 288 13.27 -16.37 -4.35
N ALA A 289 12.88 -16.68 -3.11
CA ALA A 289 12.76 -15.60 -2.13
C ALA A 289 14.16 -15.03 -1.93
N ALA A 290 14.29 -13.70 -1.94
CA ALA A 290 15.40 -13.09 -1.24
C ALA A 290 15.44 -13.76 0.14
N LYS A 291 16.59 -14.33 0.55
CA LYS A 291 16.76 -14.77 1.94
C LYS A 291 16.26 -13.60 2.77
N PRO A 292 15.26 -13.78 3.68
CA PRO A 292 14.75 -12.67 4.47
C PRO A 292 15.98 -11.98 5.02
N GLY A 293 16.20 -10.74 4.57
CA GLY A 293 17.36 -9.99 5.00
C GLY A 293 17.32 -10.03 6.50
N THR A 294 18.42 -10.40 7.15
CA THR A 294 18.56 -10.39 8.61
C THR A 294 18.34 -9.00 9.24
N ARG A 295 17.98 -8.01 8.42
CA ARG A 295 17.70 -6.64 8.77
C ARG A 295 16.21 -6.40 8.54
N GLN A 296 15.47 -6.22 9.62
CA GLN A 296 14.10 -5.71 9.57
C GLN A 296 14.08 -4.41 8.76
N PRO A 297 13.08 -4.20 7.88
CA PRO A 297 12.92 -2.91 7.21
C PRO A 297 12.85 -1.81 8.27
N LYS A 298 13.45 -0.65 7.95
CA LYS A 298 13.45 0.49 8.87
C LYS A 298 12.01 0.98 8.96
N GLN A 299 11.42 0.93 10.16
CA GLN A 299 10.08 1.44 10.40
C GLN A 299 10.00 2.94 10.08
N HIS A 300 8.91 3.34 9.43
CA HIS A 300 8.50 4.73 9.26
C HIS A 300 8.15 5.33 10.62
N VAL A 301 8.63 6.54 10.89
CA VAL A 301 8.49 7.16 12.22
C VAL A 301 7.42 8.23 12.16
N VAL A 302 6.48 8.17 13.09
CA VAL A 302 5.41 9.16 13.23
C VAL A 302 5.44 9.75 14.63
N HIS A 303 5.43 11.06 14.74
CA HIS A 303 5.34 11.80 15.99
C HIS A 303 3.96 12.45 16.10
N PHE A 304 3.20 12.08 17.12
CA PHE A 304 1.86 12.60 17.37
C PHE A 304 1.82 13.30 18.73
N TYR A 305 1.76 14.62 18.71
CA TYR A 305 1.80 15.47 19.91
C TYR A 305 0.41 15.61 20.54
N ARG A 306 0.38 15.72 21.86
CA ARG A 306 -0.85 15.94 22.63
C ARG A 306 -1.49 17.29 22.31
N THR A 307 -0.68 18.32 22.03
CA THR A 307 -1.17 19.67 21.79
C THR A 307 -0.55 20.28 20.54
N ARG A 308 -1.30 21.21 19.95
CA ARG A 308 -0.85 22.02 18.82
C ARG A 308 0.36 22.89 19.14
N ASP A 309 0.42 23.44 20.36
CA ASP A 309 1.52 24.30 20.79
C ASP A 309 2.84 23.53 20.86
N GLU A 310 2.81 22.28 21.35
CA GLU A 310 3.99 21.42 21.39
C GLU A 310 4.47 21.04 19.99
N TYR A 311 3.54 20.74 19.08
CA TYR A 311 3.83 20.54 17.66
C TYR A 311 4.53 21.76 17.05
N ILE A 312 3.96 22.96 17.24
CA ILE A 312 4.54 24.20 16.73
C ILE A 312 5.93 24.47 17.33
N ALA A 313 6.06 24.33 18.64
CA ALA A 313 7.33 24.54 19.34
C ALA A 313 8.42 23.60 18.85
N THR A 314 8.08 22.33 18.60
CA THR A 314 9.02 21.35 18.05
C THR A 314 9.42 21.71 16.62
N LEU A 315 8.44 22.02 15.76
CA LEU A 315 8.70 22.26 14.36
C LEU A 315 9.47 23.57 14.08
N LYS A 316 9.31 24.60 14.92
CA LYS A 316 10.12 25.85 14.82
C LYS A 316 11.62 25.61 14.95
N GLN A 317 12.02 24.51 15.59
CA GLN A 317 13.41 24.11 15.69
C GLN A 317 13.92 23.36 14.45
N LEU A 318 13.01 22.83 13.64
CA LEU A 318 13.32 22.01 12.46
C LEU A 318 13.25 22.80 11.15
N THR A 319 12.38 23.80 11.06
CA THR A 319 12.15 24.55 9.82
C THR A 319 11.82 26.03 10.08
N LYS A 320 12.06 26.86 9.06
CA LYS A 320 11.68 28.28 9.01
C LYS A 320 10.38 28.52 8.22
N GLN A 321 9.77 27.47 7.69
CA GLN A 321 8.52 27.58 6.93
C GLN A 321 7.34 27.95 7.86
N PRO A 322 6.25 28.53 7.31
CA PRO A 322 5.04 28.82 8.08
C PRO A 322 4.33 27.52 8.50
N ILE A 323 4.68 27.01 9.68
CA ILE A 323 4.13 25.75 10.22
C ILE A 323 2.77 25.94 10.88
N GLU A 324 2.40 27.18 11.22
CA GLU A 324 1.16 27.53 11.92
C GLU A 324 -0.10 27.31 11.07
N ILE A 325 0.04 26.97 9.79
CA ILE A 325 -1.10 26.63 8.92
C ILE A 325 -1.22 25.13 8.66
N THR A 326 -0.25 24.34 9.13
CA THR A 326 -0.18 22.90 8.86
C THR A 326 -0.93 22.12 9.95
N LYS A 327 -1.68 21.10 9.54
CA LYS A 327 -2.28 20.09 10.43
C LYS A 327 -1.36 18.87 10.62
N GLY A 328 -0.41 18.70 9.72
CA GLY A 328 0.65 17.71 9.76
C GLY A 328 1.72 18.08 8.74
N ILE A 329 2.89 17.47 8.86
CA ILE A 329 3.99 17.65 7.91
C ILE A 329 4.96 16.47 7.96
N TYR A 330 5.39 16.01 6.79
CA TYR A 330 6.49 15.07 6.63
C TYR A 330 7.81 15.79 6.31
N PHE A 331 8.90 15.40 6.99
CA PHE A 331 10.25 15.85 6.67
C PHE A 331 11.07 14.73 6.02
N PRO A 332 11.39 14.82 4.71
CA PRO A 332 12.17 13.81 4.00
C PRO A 332 13.53 13.52 4.63
N ASP A 333 14.25 14.56 5.08
CA ASP A 333 15.61 14.42 5.63
C ASP A 333 15.66 13.57 6.92
N SER A 334 14.68 13.74 7.80
CA SER A 334 14.58 12.95 9.04
C SER A 334 13.80 11.65 8.82
N GLY A 335 12.93 11.62 7.80
CA GLY A 335 11.97 10.55 7.56
C GLY A 335 10.82 10.51 8.57
N ILE A 336 10.55 11.61 9.28
CA ILE A 336 9.54 11.69 10.34
C ILE A 336 8.34 12.49 9.86
N ALA A 337 7.14 11.94 10.05
CA ALA A 337 5.89 12.67 9.90
C ALA A 337 5.41 13.16 11.28
N HIS A 338 5.01 14.43 11.36
CA HIS A 338 4.60 15.10 12.58
C HIS A 338 3.14 15.52 12.50
N PHE A 339 2.38 15.28 13.57
CA PHE A 339 0.97 15.61 13.71
C PHE A 339 0.66 15.99 15.14
N PHE A 340 -0.51 16.57 15.39
CA PHE A 340 -1.01 16.83 16.74
C PHE A 340 -2.48 16.41 16.87
N PHE A 341 -2.91 16.23 18.12
CA PHE A 341 -4.31 16.03 18.43
C PHE A 341 -5.12 17.32 18.27
N ASP A 342 -6.09 17.29 17.35
CA ASP A 342 -7.05 18.36 17.13
C ASP A 342 -8.44 17.90 17.61
N PRO A 343 -8.95 18.38 18.75
CA PRO A 343 -10.26 17.97 19.26
C PRO A 343 -11.42 18.41 18.37
N GLU A 344 -11.21 19.37 17.48
CA GLU A 344 -12.23 19.90 16.57
C GLU A 344 -12.29 19.14 15.22
N SER A 345 -11.39 18.16 15.02
CA SER A 345 -11.24 17.48 13.73
C SER A 345 -10.91 15.99 13.93
N ASP A 346 -11.80 15.10 13.49
CA ASP A 346 -11.54 13.65 13.40
C ASP A 346 -11.21 13.21 11.95
N ASP A 347 -10.68 14.15 11.17
CA ASP A 347 -10.36 13.95 9.75
C ASP A 347 -8.93 13.45 9.59
N ASP A 348 -8.79 12.20 9.14
CA ASP A 348 -7.50 11.57 8.88
C ASP A 348 -6.91 11.95 7.50
N SER A 349 -7.55 12.80 6.70
CA SER A 349 -7.07 13.17 5.35
C SER A 349 -5.62 13.65 5.37
N THR A 350 -5.26 14.49 6.35
CA THR A 350 -3.87 14.97 6.51
C THR A 350 -2.91 13.84 6.89
N LEU A 351 -3.35 12.85 7.68
CA LEU A 351 -2.54 11.68 8.03
C LEU A 351 -2.15 10.91 6.77
N TYR A 352 -3.11 10.62 5.88
CA TYR A 352 -2.87 9.87 4.65
C TYR A 352 -2.10 10.67 3.60
N HIS A 353 -2.30 12.00 3.55
CA HIS A 353 -1.50 12.90 2.72
C HIS A 353 -0.01 12.79 3.07
N GLU A 354 0.34 13.03 4.34
CA GLU A 354 1.75 13.00 4.77
C GLU A 354 2.33 11.59 4.80
N ALA A 355 1.52 10.56 5.09
CA ALA A 355 1.94 9.17 4.98
C ALA A 355 2.31 8.82 3.52
N THR A 356 1.60 9.36 2.53
CA THR A 356 1.94 9.18 1.11
C THR A 356 3.36 9.68 0.81
N HIS A 357 3.69 10.90 1.24
CA HIS A 357 5.04 11.45 1.09
C HIS A 357 6.09 10.60 1.81
N GLN A 358 5.75 10.13 3.02
CA GLN A 358 6.63 9.29 3.82
C GLN A 358 6.91 7.92 3.19
N LEU A 359 5.90 7.25 2.62
CA LEU A 359 6.06 5.94 1.99
C LEU A 359 6.87 6.05 0.69
N LEU A 360 6.58 7.06 -0.14
CA LEU A 360 7.30 7.28 -1.40
C LEU A 360 8.78 7.63 -1.15
N SER A 361 9.05 8.58 -0.25
CA SER A 361 10.40 9.03 0.06
C SER A 361 11.20 8.01 0.88
N GLY A 362 10.55 7.35 1.85
CA GLY A 362 11.19 6.40 2.75
C GLY A 362 11.60 5.08 2.10
N SER A 363 10.99 4.73 0.97
CA SER A 363 11.25 3.46 0.27
C SER A 363 12.47 3.49 -0.63
N ARG A 364 12.98 4.68 -0.97
CA ARG A 364 14.14 4.84 -1.86
C ARG A 364 15.13 5.83 -1.24
N PRO A 365 16.28 5.36 -0.72
CA PRO A 365 17.29 6.27 -0.17
C PRO A 365 17.85 7.13 -1.30
N MET A 366 17.35 8.36 -1.42
CA MET A 366 17.83 9.32 -2.39
C MET A 366 18.41 10.54 -1.69
N THR A 367 19.34 11.20 -2.37
CA THR A 367 19.87 12.50 -1.97
C THR A 367 19.34 13.56 -2.93
N GLY A 368 18.67 14.59 -2.40
CA GLY A 368 18.18 15.75 -3.15
C GLY A 368 16.67 15.94 -3.14
N GLU A 369 16.24 17.13 -3.55
CA GLU A 369 14.84 17.54 -3.62
C GLU A 369 14.16 17.00 -4.90
N ILE A 370 12.85 16.76 -4.82
CA ILE A 370 12.02 16.23 -5.92
C ILE A 370 11.02 17.32 -6.31
N GLY A 371 10.66 17.40 -7.59
CA GLY A 371 9.62 18.34 -8.04
C GLY A 371 10.05 19.81 -8.06
N MET A 372 11.33 20.11 -7.81
CA MET A 372 11.78 21.51 -7.70
C MET A 372 11.75 22.27 -9.03
N LYS A 373 12.00 21.57 -10.14
CA LYS A 373 12.12 22.17 -11.48
C LYS A 373 10.91 21.91 -12.38
N SER A 374 10.26 20.76 -12.21
CA SER A 374 9.11 20.30 -12.99
C SER A 374 8.34 19.26 -12.18
N ASP A 375 7.15 18.89 -12.65
CA ASP A 375 6.35 17.77 -12.18
C ASP A 375 6.00 17.81 -10.69
N PHE A 376 6.00 18.99 -10.06
CA PHE A 376 5.63 19.12 -8.66
C PHE A 376 4.19 18.64 -8.40
N TRP A 377 3.33 18.82 -9.41
CA TRP A 377 1.92 18.46 -9.33
C TRP A 377 1.68 16.99 -9.00
N ILE A 378 2.52 16.05 -9.46
CA ILE A 378 2.24 14.62 -9.26
C ILE A 378 2.54 14.18 -7.82
N ILE A 379 3.52 14.84 -7.18
CA ILE A 379 3.90 14.61 -5.78
C ILE A 379 2.74 14.99 -4.88
N GLU A 380 2.20 16.20 -5.05
CA GLU A 380 1.05 16.68 -4.28
C GLU A 380 -0.25 16.05 -4.73
N GLY A 381 -0.41 15.81 -6.03
CA GLY A 381 -1.62 15.25 -6.63
C GLY A 381 -1.90 13.83 -6.14
N ILE A 382 -0.88 12.97 -6.07
CA ILE A 382 -1.05 11.62 -5.53
C ILE A 382 -1.37 11.66 -4.03
N ALA A 383 -0.73 12.55 -3.25
CA ALA A 383 -1.01 12.71 -1.83
C ALA A 383 -2.43 13.23 -1.58
N CYS A 384 -2.88 14.25 -2.33
CA CYS A 384 -4.26 14.74 -2.28
C CYS A 384 -5.30 13.73 -2.76
N TYR A 385 -4.93 12.84 -3.69
CA TYR A 385 -5.77 11.72 -4.08
C TYR A 385 -5.90 10.70 -2.93
N MET A 386 -4.82 10.39 -2.20
CA MET A 386 -4.85 9.46 -1.05
C MET A 386 -5.63 9.99 0.15
N GLU A 387 -5.89 11.29 0.26
CA GLU A 387 -6.80 11.86 1.26
C GLU A 387 -8.19 11.18 1.23
N SER A 388 -8.59 10.65 0.07
CA SER A 388 -9.86 9.92 -0.10
C SER A 388 -9.87 8.48 0.42
N PHE A 389 -8.77 7.99 1.03
CA PHE A 389 -8.71 6.66 1.61
C PHE A 389 -9.72 6.50 2.74
N LYS A 390 -10.48 5.40 2.69
CA LYS A 390 -11.44 5.02 3.73
C LYS A 390 -11.35 3.54 4.02
N ARG A 391 -11.59 3.21 5.30
CA ARG A 391 -11.83 1.85 5.76
C ARG A 391 -13.32 1.67 6.05
N ASP A 392 -13.95 0.72 5.38
CA ASP A 392 -15.34 0.29 5.59
C ASP A 392 -15.36 -1.17 6.06
N GLY A 393 -15.42 -1.37 7.38
CA GLY A 393 -15.21 -2.67 8.01
C GLY A 393 -13.80 -3.21 7.74
N GLU A 394 -13.71 -4.31 6.99
CA GLU A 394 -12.44 -4.91 6.55
C GLU A 394 -12.05 -4.49 5.12
N ARG A 395 -12.89 -3.72 4.43
CA ARG A 395 -12.63 -3.27 3.06
C ARG A 395 -11.95 -1.91 3.07
N PHE A 396 -11.03 -1.72 2.14
CA PHE A 396 -10.40 -0.42 1.92
C PHE A 396 -10.81 0.15 0.56
N THR A 397 -11.07 1.44 0.52
CA THR A 397 -11.39 2.18 -0.71
C THR A 397 -10.54 3.43 -0.82
N VAL A 398 -10.26 3.85 -2.05
CA VAL A 398 -9.60 5.11 -2.37
C VAL A 398 -10.10 5.61 -3.72
N GLY A 399 -10.12 6.93 -3.89
CA GLY A 399 -10.57 7.59 -5.11
C GLY A 399 -12.07 7.78 -5.18
N ASP A 400 -12.78 7.86 -4.05
CA ASP A 400 -14.21 8.21 -4.01
C ASP A 400 -14.44 9.55 -4.75
N PRO A 401 -15.15 9.57 -5.89
CA PRO A 401 -15.38 10.79 -6.67
C PRO A 401 -16.06 11.91 -5.87
N GLN A 402 -16.74 11.60 -4.77
CA GLN A 402 -17.39 12.57 -3.89
C GLN A 402 -16.42 13.22 -2.89
N HIS A 403 -15.16 12.79 -2.82
CA HIS A 403 -14.17 13.40 -1.94
C HIS A 403 -13.94 14.89 -2.27
N GLY A 404 -13.71 15.70 -1.23
CA GLY A 404 -13.69 17.17 -1.34
C GLY A 404 -12.71 17.71 -2.38
N ARG A 405 -11.52 17.10 -2.52
CA ARG A 405 -10.53 17.47 -3.54
C ARG A 405 -11.03 17.28 -4.97
N LEU A 406 -11.72 16.16 -5.24
CA LEU A 406 -12.22 15.81 -6.57
C LEU A 406 -13.45 16.63 -6.93
N GLN A 407 -14.35 16.86 -5.96
CA GLN A 407 -15.49 17.76 -6.13
C GLN A 407 -15.03 19.19 -6.40
N ALA A 408 -14.02 19.69 -5.67
CA ALA A 408 -13.43 21.00 -5.92
C ALA A 408 -12.86 21.09 -7.34
N ALA A 409 -12.03 20.13 -7.76
CA ALA A 409 -11.43 20.10 -9.10
C ALA A 409 -12.50 20.15 -10.20
N ARG A 410 -13.58 19.37 -10.02
CA ARG A 410 -14.70 19.34 -10.95
C ARG A 410 -15.46 20.66 -10.99
N MET A 411 -15.73 21.27 -9.84
CA MET A 411 -16.38 22.60 -9.79
C MET A 411 -15.51 23.66 -10.47
N HIS A 412 -14.21 23.70 -10.19
CA HIS A 412 -13.27 24.62 -10.83
C HIS A 412 -13.25 24.43 -12.35
N PHE A 413 -13.25 23.18 -12.83
CA PHE A 413 -13.27 22.88 -14.26
C PHE A 413 -14.59 23.29 -14.94
N LEU A 414 -15.74 22.96 -14.35
CA LEU A 414 -17.05 23.14 -14.99
C LEU A 414 -17.61 24.56 -14.85
N ASN A 415 -17.42 25.18 -13.68
CA ASN A 415 -18.10 26.44 -13.34
C ASN A 415 -17.17 27.65 -13.49
N GLU A 416 -15.88 27.45 -13.25
CA GLU A 416 -14.89 28.54 -13.23
C GLU A 416 -13.99 28.53 -14.46
N GLY A 417 -14.11 27.50 -15.31
CA GLY A 417 -13.30 27.33 -16.52
C GLY A 417 -11.81 27.14 -16.22
N TYR A 418 -11.47 26.72 -15.00
CA TYR A 418 -10.09 26.57 -14.56
C TYR A 418 -9.54 25.22 -15.00
N TYR A 419 -8.52 25.27 -15.85
CA TYR A 419 -7.70 24.12 -16.21
C TYR A 419 -6.36 24.59 -16.78
N VAL A 420 -5.27 24.08 -16.23
CA VAL A 420 -3.92 24.23 -16.80
C VAL A 420 -3.63 23.02 -17.69
N PRO A 421 -3.36 23.17 -19.00
CA PRO A 421 -3.04 22.04 -19.88
C PRO A 421 -1.88 21.19 -19.37
N LEU A 422 -1.91 19.86 -19.60
CA LEU A 422 -0.98 18.93 -18.97
C LEU A 422 0.49 19.25 -19.25
N ARG A 423 0.85 19.69 -20.47
CA ARG A 423 2.23 20.10 -20.82
C ARG A 423 2.71 21.34 -20.06
N GLU A 424 1.81 22.26 -19.74
CA GLU A 424 2.16 23.45 -18.96
C GLU A 424 2.26 23.09 -17.47
N PHE A 425 1.32 22.26 -17.00
CA PHE A 425 1.24 21.83 -15.61
C PHE A 425 2.44 20.97 -15.20
N THR A 426 2.87 20.04 -16.05
CA THR A 426 4.09 19.21 -15.87
C THR A 426 5.36 20.04 -15.85
N ARG A 427 5.41 21.20 -16.50
CA ARG A 427 6.58 22.10 -16.44
C ARG A 427 6.70 22.88 -15.14
N MET A 428 5.66 22.89 -14.30
CA MET A 428 5.69 23.61 -13.03
C MET A 428 6.50 22.85 -11.99
N GLY A 429 7.65 23.41 -11.63
CA GLY A 429 8.33 23.07 -10.37
C GLY A 429 7.63 23.71 -9.16
N MET A 430 8.06 23.33 -7.96
CA MET A 430 7.46 23.76 -6.68
C MET A 430 7.19 25.27 -6.61
N VAL A 431 8.17 26.10 -6.95
CA VAL A 431 8.01 27.57 -6.89
C VAL A 431 6.93 28.05 -7.85
N ALA A 432 6.94 27.59 -9.10
CA ALA A 432 5.92 27.98 -10.08
C ALA A 432 4.52 27.56 -9.63
N PHE A 433 4.39 26.33 -9.13
CA PHE A 433 3.13 25.76 -8.64
C PHE A 433 2.56 26.51 -7.42
N GLN A 434 3.42 26.93 -6.49
CA GLN A 434 3.01 27.54 -5.20
C GLN A 434 3.03 29.07 -5.21
N SER A 435 3.67 29.72 -6.19
CA SER A 435 3.77 31.18 -6.26
C SER A 435 2.46 31.89 -6.63
N ILE A 436 1.46 31.14 -7.10
CA ILE A 436 0.15 31.69 -7.42
C ILE A 436 -0.60 32.02 -6.12
N LYS A 437 -1.32 33.14 -6.10
CA LYS A 437 -2.07 33.58 -4.92
C LYS A 437 -3.25 32.62 -4.64
N LYS A 438 -3.86 32.80 -3.47
CA LYS A 438 -5.18 32.23 -3.22
C LYS A 438 -6.23 33.02 -4.02
N PRO A 439 -7.24 32.36 -4.60
CA PRO A 439 -7.60 30.94 -4.46
C PRO A 439 -6.89 29.94 -5.39
N GLU A 440 -6.16 30.42 -6.40
CA GLU A 440 -5.64 29.61 -7.51
C GLU A 440 -4.67 28.50 -7.07
N ILE A 441 -3.91 28.70 -5.99
CA ILE A 441 -3.10 27.62 -5.42
C ILE A 441 -3.97 26.39 -5.04
N ALA A 442 -5.15 26.59 -4.44
CA ALA A 442 -6.03 25.47 -4.09
C ALA A 442 -6.58 24.77 -5.35
N MET A 443 -6.76 25.52 -6.44
CA MET A 443 -7.17 24.98 -7.74
C MET A 443 -6.07 24.11 -8.36
N ASN A 444 -4.79 24.49 -8.23
CA ASN A 444 -3.65 23.65 -8.62
C ASN A 444 -3.65 22.31 -7.87
N TYR A 445 -3.80 22.32 -6.55
CA TYR A 445 -3.84 21.08 -5.74
C TYR A 445 -5.03 20.18 -6.11
N SER A 446 -6.21 20.75 -6.29
CA SER A 446 -7.40 19.98 -6.70
C SER A 446 -7.28 19.44 -8.12
N GLN A 447 -6.77 20.22 -9.08
CA GLN A 447 -6.45 19.72 -10.43
C GLN A 447 -5.43 18.56 -10.37
N GLY A 448 -4.38 18.68 -9.55
CA GLY A 448 -3.41 17.62 -9.34
C GLY A 448 -4.05 16.33 -8.82
N ALA A 449 -4.95 16.44 -7.84
CA ALA A 449 -5.70 15.30 -7.31
C ALA A 449 -6.60 14.64 -8.37
N ALA A 450 -7.29 15.45 -9.18
CA ALA A 450 -8.16 14.93 -10.25
C ALA A 450 -7.38 14.32 -11.42
N LEU A 451 -6.19 14.83 -11.74
CA LEU A 451 -5.29 14.21 -12.72
C LEU A 451 -4.75 12.88 -12.19
N ALA A 452 -4.32 12.81 -10.93
CA ALA A 452 -3.92 11.55 -10.30
C ALA A 452 -5.08 10.54 -10.34
N HIS A 453 -6.30 10.97 -10.03
CA HIS A 453 -7.50 10.14 -10.16
C HIS A 453 -7.72 9.66 -11.60
N PHE A 454 -7.69 10.55 -12.59
CA PHE A 454 -7.81 10.20 -14.01
C PHE A 454 -6.79 9.13 -14.42
N PHE A 455 -5.50 9.32 -14.13
CA PHE A 455 -4.47 8.35 -14.52
C PHE A 455 -4.63 6.99 -13.80
N MET A 456 -5.15 6.99 -12.57
CA MET A 456 -5.37 5.76 -11.80
C MET A 456 -6.62 4.98 -12.24
N HIS A 457 -7.66 5.66 -12.73
CA HIS A 457 -9.00 5.08 -12.93
C HIS A 457 -9.51 5.10 -14.38
N TYR A 458 -8.99 5.96 -15.25
CA TYR A 458 -9.50 6.11 -16.62
C TYR A 458 -9.41 4.80 -17.40
N ASP A 459 -10.52 4.44 -18.06
CA ASP A 459 -10.63 3.23 -18.90
C ASP A 459 -10.12 1.98 -18.16
N ASP A 460 -10.71 1.75 -16.97
CA ASP A 460 -10.32 0.67 -16.06
C ASP A 460 -8.85 0.79 -15.60
N GLY A 461 -8.33 2.01 -15.42
CA GLY A 461 -6.94 2.24 -15.00
C GLY A 461 -5.91 1.94 -16.09
N ARG A 462 -6.24 2.23 -17.35
CA ARG A 462 -5.35 2.07 -18.52
C ARG A 462 -4.00 2.74 -18.35
N TYR A 463 -3.95 3.91 -17.70
CA TYR A 463 -2.73 4.70 -17.55
C TYR A 463 -2.03 4.55 -16.19
N ARG A 464 -2.53 3.67 -15.31
CA ARG A 464 -1.99 3.50 -13.96
C ARG A 464 -0.52 3.10 -13.95
N GLU A 465 -0.12 2.16 -14.82
CA GLU A 465 1.28 1.75 -14.94
C GLU A 465 2.20 2.90 -15.42
N ALA A 466 1.71 3.76 -16.33
CA ALA A 466 2.46 4.91 -16.82
C ALA A 466 2.68 5.95 -15.71
N LEU A 467 1.64 6.26 -14.92
CA LEU A 467 1.75 7.15 -13.76
C LEU A 467 2.73 6.63 -12.72
N ILE A 468 2.62 5.33 -12.38
CA ILE A 468 3.49 4.67 -11.40
C ILE A 468 4.95 4.64 -11.89
N GLU A 469 5.20 4.35 -13.17
CA GLU A 469 6.54 4.41 -13.73
C GLU A 469 7.10 5.84 -13.71
N HIS A 470 6.32 6.85 -14.09
CA HIS A 470 6.76 8.24 -14.05
C HIS A 470 7.17 8.65 -12.63
N LEU A 471 6.31 8.37 -11.64
CA LEU A 471 6.59 8.63 -10.23
C LEU A 471 7.82 7.85 -9.75
N SER A 472 7.94 6.58 -10.13
CA SER A 472 9.12 5.74 -9.83
C SER A 472 10.40 6.37 -10.38
N GLN A 473 10.39 6.91 -11.59
CA GLN A 473 11.57 7.56 -12.17
C GLN A 473 11.94 8.84 -11.42
N MET A 474 10.96 9.66 -11.03
CA MET A 474 11.18 10.86 -10.20
C MET A 474 11.75 10.53 -8.81
N TYR A 475 11.37 9.39 -8.23
CA TYR A 475 11.91 8.94 -6.94
C TYR A 475 13.13 8.02 -7.09
N SER A 476 13.72 7.94 -8.30
CA SER A 476 14.86 7.06 -8.54
C SER A 476 16.08 7.47 -7.71
N PRO A 477 16.79 6.51 -7.08
CA PRO A 477 18.10 6.79 -6.49
C PRO A 477 19.14 7.16 -7.57
N ASN A 478 18.91 6.80 -8.83
CA ASN A 478 19.73 7.22 -9.95
C ASN A 478 19.38 8.67 -10.34
N LYS A 479 20.33 9.58 -10.10
CA LYS A 479 20.19 11.01 -10.40
C LYS A 479 19.84 11.28 -11.88
N ALA A 480 20.45 10.57 -12.82
CA ALA A 480 20.21 10.81 -14.25
C ALA A 480 18.78 10.47 -14.65
N THR A 481 18.24 9.36 -14.13
CA THR A 481 16.82 8.99 -14.29
C THR A 481 15.91 10.02 -13.63
N ARG A 482 16.23 10.43 -12.40
CA ARG A 482 15.41 11.39 -11.65
C ARG A 482 15.36 12.77 -12.28
N GLU A 483 16.45 13.25 -12.85
CA GLU A 483 16.50 14.57 -13.50
C GLU A 483 15.90 14.55 -14.91
N ASN A 484 15.67 13.36 -15.49
CA ASN A 484 15.11 13.20 -16.83
C ASN A 484 14.12 12.03 -16.85
N PRO A 485 13.02 12.09 -16.08
CA PRO A 485 11.98 11.09 -16.17
C PRO A 485 11.35 11.14 -17.56
N ASP A 486 10.96 9.97 -18.08
CA ASP A 486 10.17 9.85 -19.29
C ASP A 486 8.84 10.59 -19.12
N SER A 487 8.38 11.28 -20.15
CA SER A 487 7.14 12.03 -20.07
C SER A 487 5.94 11.08 -19.97
N LEU A 488 4.82 11.57 -19.43
CA LEU A 488 3.57 10.80 -19.46
C LEU A 488 3.10 10.52 -20.90
N GLU A 489 3.43 11.37 -21.87
CA GLU A 489 3.13 11.13 -23.29
C GLU A 489 3.89 9.90 -23.81
N ASP A 490 5.18 9.81 -23.50
CA ASP A 490 6.02 8.67 -23.89
C ASP A 490 5.58 7.37 -23.20
N LEU A 491 5.28 7.45 -21.89
CA LEU A 491 4.92 6.30 -21.08
C LEU A 491 3.50 5.78 -21.39
N THR A 492 2.56 6.67 -21.72
CA THR A 492 1.21 6.26 -22.14
C THR A 492 1.14 5.91 -23.63
N GLY A 493 2.04 6.46 -24.45
CA GLY A 493 1.93 6.41 -25.90
C GLY A 493 0.84 7.32 -26.47
N VAL A 494 0.35 8.29 -25.70
CA VAL A 494 -0.76 9.20 -26.04
C VAL A 494 -0.28 10.64 -25.99
N ALA A 495 -0.56 11.43 -27.01
CA ALA A 495 -0.20 12.85 -27.04
C ALA A 495 -0.91 13.64 -25.93
N ALA A 496 -0.25 14.66 -25.37
CA ALA A 496 -0.79 15.45 -24.27
C ALA A 496 -2.13 16.10 -24.60
N GLU A 497 -2.34 16.56 -25.83
CA GLU A 497 -3.61 17.16 -26.25
C GLU A 497 -4.77 16.15 -26.20
N GLU A 498 -4.48 14.89 -26.51
CA GLU A 498 -5.44 13.81 -26.40
C GLU A 498 -5.66 13.40 -24.94
N LEU A 499 -4.62 13.41 -24.10
CA LEU A 499 -4.78 13.23 -22.65
C LEU A 499 -5.62 14.34 -22.02
N ASP A 500 -5.41 15.61 -22.40
CA ASP A 500 -6.20 16.75 -21.96
C ASP A 500 -7.68 16.59 -22.38
N ARG A 501 -7.93 16.13 -23.63
CA ARG A 501 -9.28 15.84 -24.12
C ARG A 501 -9.95 14.72 -23.33
N GLN A 502 -9.23 13.62 -23.09
CA GLN A 502 -9.73 12.47 -22.32
C GLN A 502 -10.01 12.84 -20.87
N TYR A 503 -9.13 13.64 -20.25
CA TYR A 503 -9.35 14.19 -18.91
C TYR A 503 -10.59 15.08 -18.87
N ALA A 504 -10.77 15.98 -19.84
CA ALA A 504 -11.94 16.84 -19.92
C ALA A 504 -13.25 16.04 -20.03
N ASP A 505 -13.26 14.96 -20.82
CA ASP A 505 -14.41 14.05 -20.90
C ASP A 505 -14.63 13.29 -19.59
N TYR A 506 -13.54 12.85 -18.96
CA TYR A 506 -13.55 12.12 -17.70
C TYR A 506 -14.12 12.95 -16.56
N ILE A 507 -13.58 14.15 -16.32
CA ILE A 507 -13.99 15.01 -15.20
C ILE A 507 -15.45 15.50 -15.31
N ARG A 508 -15.96 15.68 -16.54
CA ARG A 508 -17.38 15.97 -16.78
C ARG A 508 -18.28 14.83 -16.29
N ARG A 509 -17.86 13.58 -16.52
CA ARG A 509 -18.56 12.35 -16.13
C ARG A 509 -18.33 11.93 -14.69
N LEU A 510 -17.27 12.45 -14.05
CA LEU A 510 -16.93 12.19 -12.64
C LEU A 510 -17.98 12.84 -11.72
N GLY A 511 -19.17 12.26 -11.64
CA GLY A 511 -20.29 12.72 -10.81
C GLY A 511 -20.76 11.63 -9.85
N PRO A 512 -21.66 11.94 -8.90
CA PRO A 512 -22.23 10.93 -8.01
C PRO A 512 -22.84 9.81 -8.86
N PRO A 513 -22.56 8.53 -8.55
CA PRO A 513 -23.24 7.44 -9.24
C PRO A 513 -24.74 7.65 -9.07
N THR A 514 -25.50 7.48 -10.16
CA THR A 514 -26.94 7.27 -10.05
C THR A 514 -27.14 6.16 -9.04
N GLN A 515 -27.91 6.41 -7.96
CA GLN A 515 -28.15 5.46 -6.89
C GLN A 515 -28.55 4.09 -7.48
N ARG A 516 -27.59 3.18 -7.63
CA ARG A 516 -27.88 1.76 -7.63
C ARG A 516 -28.07 1.44 -6.16
N THR A 517 -29.32 1.27 -5.78
CA THR A 517 -29.74 0.74 -4.48
C THR A 517 -28.88 -0.50 -4.21
N ARG A 518 -27.88 -0.38 -3.34
CA ARG A 518 -27.13 -1.53 -2.83
C ARG A 518 -28.13 -2.34 -1.99
N ALA A 519 -28.38 -3.58 -2.39
CA ALA A 519 -28.97 -4.54 -1.48
C ALA A 519 -28.05 -4.65 -0.24
N PRO A 520 -28.60 -4.72 0.98
CA PRO A 520 -27.79 -4.90 2.17
C PRO A 520 -26.99 -6.20 2.03
N VAL A 521 -25.68 -6.11 2.23
CA VAL A 521 -24.79 -7.27 2.31
C VAL A 521 -25.28 -8.11 3.49
N GLY A 522 -25.91 -9.24 3.16
CA GLY A 522 -26.32 -10.25 4.13
C GLY A 522 -25.11 -10.74 4.90
N ALA A 523 -25.31 -10.89 6.21
CA ALA A 523 -24.36 -11.38 7.17
C ALA A 523 -23.67 -12.69 6.75
N ASN A 524 -22.39 -12.81 7.11
CA ASN A 524 -21.68 -14.04 7.44
C ASN A 524 -22.31 -15.34 6.93
N ALA A 525 -21.89 -15.77 5.74
CA ALA A 525 -21.88 -17.20 5.42
C ALA A 525 -20.46 -17.73 5.70
N GLY A 526 -20.20 -18.06 6.98
CA GLY A 526 -19.15 -18.99 7.35
C GLY A 526 -19.55 -20.44 6.97
N PRO A 527 -18.69 -21.44 7.15
CA PRO A 527 -17.67 -21.51 8.20
C PRO A 527 -16.26 -21.09 7.79
#